data_AF-A0AAF0CH90-F1
#
_entry.id   AF-A0AAF0CH90-F1
#
_cell.length_a   1.000
_cell.length_b   1.000
_cell.length_c   1.000
_cell.angle_alpha   90.00
_cell.angle_beta   90.00
_cell.angle_gamma   90.00
#
_symmetry.space_group_name_H-M   'P 1'
#
loop_
_entity.id
_entity.type
_entity.pdbx_description
1 polymer ?
#
loop_
_entity_poly.entity_id
_entity_poly.type
_entity_poly.pdbx_seq_one_letter_code
_entity_poly.pdbx_strand_id
1 'polypeptide(L)'
;MEAAVEKRQPRETAVERLARKSGEFATAFTRMVMLAMMLTPLLLAAILTVDIPMHAFDWMAGEAVGSRPSNWLTRGGFIMALAPFLVIIFARKYGGDEASRAVTASWGLAAIAVFAELSYLAPSLEDGDLPGVRYTVFFTASAMAAQYMAASIYDVVRGSLRWWRAPLYAALCAYFTYAIIYFPGVYAGSGAPWLNWLIGDFAVKALVALAFLPVYGLLRGSLKPKGGYGGK
;
A
#
# COMPACT_ATOMS: atom_id res chain seq x y z
N MET A 1 -2.67 -3.76 56.99
CA MET A 1 -3.82 -3.98 56.09
C MET A 1 -4.09 -2.66 55.38
N GLU A 2 -3.57 -2.51 54.16
CA GLU A 2 -3.79 -1.31 53.34
C GLU A 2 -5.17 -1.42 52.69
N ALA A 3 -6.09 -0.54 53.09
CA ALA A 3 -7.43 -0.51 52.52
C ALA A 3 -7.35 -0.11 51.05
N ALA A 4 -7.75 -1.02 50.17
CA ALA A 4 -7.92 -0.73 48.75
C ALA A 4 -8.96 0.39 48.59
N VAL A 5 -8.49 1.60 48.29
CA VAL A 5 -9.36 2.73 47.93
C VAL A 5 -9.96 2.42 46.56
N GLU A 6 -11.14 1.82 46.57
CA GLU A 6 -11.95 1.62 45.38
C GLU A 6 -12.36 2.99 44.85
N LYS A 7 -11.59 3.51 43.88
CA LYS A 7 -11.94 4.72 43.13
C LYS A 7 -13.22 4.44 42.33
N ARG A 8 -14.38 4.72 42.92
CA ARG A 8 -15.66 4.79 42.19
C ARG A 8 -15.52 5.81 41.06
N GLN A 9 -15.41 5.32 39.83
CA GLN A 9 -15.53 6.18 38.65
C GLN A 9 -16.92 6.85 38.67
N PRO A 10 -17.02 8.17 38.50
CA PRO A 10 -18.30 8.85 38.44
C PRO A 10 -19.14 8.25 37.30
N ARG A 11 -20.44 8.04 37.53
CA ARG A 11 -21.37 7.53 36.52
C ARG A 11 -21.50 8.56 35.39
N GLU A 12 -20.74 8.33 34.31
CA GLU A 12 -20.81 9.10 33.05
C GLU A 12 -22.26 9.16 32.56
N THR A 13 -22.78 10.36 32.33
CA THR A 13 -24.13 10.52 31.80
C THR A 13 -24.20 10.05 30.35
N ALA A 14 -25.39 9.66 29.87
CA ALA A 14 -25.57 9.21 28.49
C ALA A 14 -25.13 10.28 27.47
N VAL A 15 -25.31 11.55 27.81
CA VAL A 15 -24.93 12.71 26.98
C VAL A 15 -23.41 12.88 26.92
N GLU A 16 -22.71 12.80 28.06
CA GLU A 16 -21.24 12.87 28.10
C GLU A 16 -20.60 11.71 27.34
N ARG A 17 -21.16 10.49 27.47
CA ARG A 17 -20.70 9.33 26.72
C ARG A 17 -20.89 9.51 25.21
N LEU A 18 -22.05 10.02 24.80
CA LEU A 18 -22.34 10.30 23.39
C LEU A 18 -21.38 11.36 22.85
N ALA A 19 -21.18 12.47 23.56
CA ALA A 19 -20.27 13.54 23.16
C ALA A 19 -18.82 13.04 23.01
N ARG A 20 -18.33 12.24 23.96
CA ARG A 20 -17.00 11.64 23.91
C ARG A 20 -16.85 10.69 22.71
N LYS A 21 -17.81 9.77 22.53
CA LYS A 21 -17.81 8.85 21.38
C LYS A 21 -17.86 9.58 20.04
N SER A 22 -18.65 10.64 19.94
CA SER A 22 -18.71 11.49 18.74
C SER A 22 -17.38 12.20 18.47
N GLY A 23 -16.70 12.69 19.51
CA GLY A 23 -15.37 13.29 19.37
C GLY A 23 -14.29 12.28 18.96
N GLU A 24 -14.30 11.08 19.55
CA GLU A 24 -13.42 9.96 19.17
C GLU A 24 -13.66 9.55 17.70
N PHE A 25 -14.92 9.44 17.30
CA PHE A 25 -15.33 9.15 15.92
C PHE A 25 -14.86 10.23 14.95
N ALA A 26 -15.12 11.50 15.23
CA ALA A 26 -14.69 12.61 14.37
C ALA A 26 -13.17 12.61 14.20
N THR A 27 -12.41 12.38 15.28
CA THR A 27 -10.95 12.32 15.24
C THR A 27 -10.44 11.13 14.40
N ALA A 28 -11.08 9.96 14.51
CA ALA A 28 -10.75 8.79 13.68
C ALA A 28 -11.10 9.04 12.21
N PHE A 29 -12.28 9.62 11.95
CA PHE A 29 -12.73 9.96 10.61
C PHE A 29 -11.80 10.96 9.92
N THR A 30 -11.48 12.09 10.56
CA THR A 30 -10.54 13.10 10.03
C THR A 30 -9.18 12.49 9.73
N ARG A 31 -8.70 11.58 10.59
CA ARG A 31 -7.43 10.88 10.36
C ARG A 31 -7.50 9.95 9.16
N MET A 32 -8.54 9.14 9.05
CA MET A 32 -8.76 8.25 7.91
C MET A 32 -8.79 9.06 6.60
N VAL A 33 -9.54 10.16 6.57
CA VAL A 33 -9.60 11.07 5.41
C VAL A 33 -8.22 11.62 5.08
N MET A 34 -7.48 12.13 6.06
CA MET A 34 -6.12 12.65 5.86
C MET A 34 -5.19 11.59 5.26
N LEU A 35 -5.20 10.36 5.81
CA LEU A 35 -4.35 9.26 5.31
C LEU A 35 -4.75 8.82 3.91
N ALA A 36 -6.06 8.76 3.63
CA ALA A 36 -6.57 8.47 2.30
C ALA A 36 -6.11 9.53 1.29
N MET A 37 -6.23 10.82 1.63
CA MET A 37 -5.77 11.93 0.79
C MET A 37 -4.25 11.93 0.55
N MET A 38 -3.45 11.33 1.45
CA MET A 38 -2.01 11.16 1.24
C MET A 38 -1.70 10.00 0.28
N LEU A 39 -2.50 8.94 0.29
CA LEU A 39 -2.25 7.72 -0.49
C LEU A 39 -2.90 7.76 -1.88
N THR A 40 -4.09 8.35 -2.01
CA THR A 40 -4.83 8.42 -3.27
C THR A 40 -4.06 9.08 -4.41
N PRO A 41 -3.32 10.20 -4.24
CA PRO A 41 -2.54 10.79 -5.33
C PRO A 41 -1.50 9.82 -5.90
N LEU A 42 -0.89 9.01 -5.04
CA LEU A 42 0.07 7.98 -5.45
C LEU A 42 -0.63 6.86 -6.23
N LEU A 43 -1.81 6.42 -5.78
CA LEU A 43 -2.62 5.42 -6.50
C LEU A 43 -3.04 5.94 -7.88
N LEU A 44 -3.51 7.18 -7.95
CA LEU A 44 -3.91 7.80 -9.22
C LEU A 44 -2.72 7.98 -10.15
N ALA A 45 -1.59 8.49 -9.67
CA ALA A 45 -0.38 8.60 -10.47
C ALA A 45 0.07 7.23 -11.00
N ALA A 46 -0.07 6.17 -10.20
CA ALA A 46 0.23 4.82 -10.65
C ALA A 46 -0.75 4.30 -11.72
N ILE A 47 -2.05 4.53 -11.55
CA ILE A 47 -3.08 4.09 -12.51
C ILE A 47 -2.95 4.86 -13.84
N LEU A 48 -2.73 6.17 -13.78
CA LEU A 48 -2.65 7.05 -14.96
C LEU A 48 -1.36 6.91 -15.77
N THR A 49 -0.35 6.21 -15.23
CA THR A 49 0.92 5.97 -15.93
C THR A 49 1.22 4.49 -16.10
N VAL A 50 0.19 3.66 -15.99
CA VAL A 50 0.29 2.19 -15.95
C VAL A 50 0.71 1.58 -17.28
N ASP A 51 0.47 2.28 -18.37
CA ASP A 51 0.77 1.93 -19.75
C ASP A 51 2.19 2.37 -20.19
N ILE A 52 2.82 3.30 -19.46
CA ILE A 52 4.12 3.85 -19.85
C ILE A 52 5.24 2.90 -19.45
N PRO A 53 5.99 2.27 -20.39
CA PRO A 53 7.07 1.35 -20.05
C PRO A 53 8.26 2.06 -19.40
N MET A 54 8.95 1.35 -18.50
CA MET A 54 10.11 1.88 -17.80
C MET A 54 11.42 1.28 -18.31
N HIS A 55 12.10 2.01 -19.20
CA HIS A 55 13.36 1.58 -19.83
C HIS A 55 14.60 1.70 -18.93
N ALA A 56 14.48 2.34 -17.76
CA ALA A 56 15.61 2.61 -16.85
C ALA A 56 16.32 1.33 -16.36
N PHE A 57 15.66 0.18 -16.47
CA PHE A 57 16.17 -1.12 -16.02
C PHE A 57 16.53 -2.06 -17.18
N ASP A 58 16.40 -1.63 -18.44
CA ASP A 58 16.62 -2.51 -19.61
C ASP A 58 18.04 -3.04 -19.72
N TRP A 59 19.01 -2.34 -19.14
CA TRP A 59 20.39 -2.78 -19.03
C TRP A 59 20.56 -4.11 -18.26
N MET A 60 19.58 -4.50 -17.44
CA MET A 60 19.59 -5.77 -16.70
C MET A 60 19.41 -7.00 -17.59
N ALA A 61 18.81 -6.84 -18.78
CA ALA A 61 18.47 -7.94 -19.68
C ALA A 61 19.52 -8.21 -20.78
N GLY A 62 20.57 -7.39 -20.86
CA GLY A 62 21.58 -7.49 -21.93
C GLY A 62 20.94 -7.44 -23.33
N GLU A 63 21.34 -8.36 -24.20
CA GLU A 63 20.85 -8.45 -25.58
C GLU A 63 19.48 -9.12 -25.71
N ALA A 64 19.00 -9.80 -24.66
CA ALA A 64 17.75 -10.55 -24.68
C ALA A 64 16.54 -9.60 -24.56
N VAL A 65 16.03 -9.14 -25.71
CA VAL A 65 14.91 -8.20 -25.83
C VAL A 65 13.66 -8.69 -25.09
N GLY A 66 13.37 -10.00 -25.12
CA GLY A 66 12.19 -10.58 -24.47
C GLY A 66 12.22 -10.55 -22.94
N SER A 67 13.39 -10.43 -22.32
CA SER A 67 13.55 -10.34 -20.87
C SER A 67 13.71 -8.91 -20.34
N ARG A 68 13.69 -7.89 -21.22
CA ARG A 68 13.81 -6.49 -20.81
C ARG A 68 12.74 -6.13 -19.78
N PRO A 69 13.12 -5.50 -18.65
CA PRO A 69 12.18 -4.95 -17.70
C PRO A 69 11.09 -4.09 -18.30
N SER A 70 11.35 -3.33 -19.38
CA SER A 70 10.32 -2.56 -20.09
C SER A 70 9.09 -3.37 -20.55
N ASN A 71 9.22 -4.70 -20.70
CA ASN A 71 8.12 -5.57 -21.14
C ASN A 71 7.10 -5.87 -20.04
N TRP A 72 7.44 -5.64 -18.78
CA TRP A 72 6.60 -5.96 -17.62
C TRP A 72 6.58 -4.88 -16.53
N LEU A 73 7.59 -3.99 -16.50
CA LEU A 73 7.72 -2.88 -15.58
C LEU A 73 7.28 -1.58 -16.26
N THR A 74 6.19 -1.02 -15.76
CA THR A 74 5.69 0.29 -16.19
C THR A 74 5.96 1.34 -15.12
N ARG A 75 5.91 2.62 -15.50
CA ARG A 75 6.01 3.74 -14.54
C ARG A 75 4.95 3.62 -13.47
N GLY A 76 3.72 3.28 -13.86
CA GLY A 76 2.64 3.03 -12.94
C GLY A 76 2.91 1.87 -11.98
N GLY A 77 3.41 0.74 -12.50
CA GLY A 77 3.82 -0.40 -11.67
C GLY A 77 4.93 -0.05 -10.67
N PHE A 78 5.87 0.80 -11.06
CA PHE A 78 6.93 1.28 -10.18
C PHE A 78 6.41 2.26 -9.12
N ILE A 79 5.57 3.22 -9.48
CA ILE A 79 4.93 4.16 -8.53
C ILE A 79 4.05 3.38 -7.55
N MET A 80 3.28 2.40 -8.02
CA MET A 80 2.46 1.54 -7.16
C MET A 80 3.30 0.78 -6.13
N ALA A 81 4.54 0.41 -6.49
CA ALA A 81 5.47 -0.24 -5.56
C ALA A 81 5.85 0.66 -4.36
N LEU A 82 5.65 1.98 -4.44
CA LEU A 82 5.86 2.90 -3.33
C LEU A 82 4.66 2.94 -2.36
N ALA A 83 3.49 2.43 -2.75
CA ALA A 83 2.28 2.44 -1.92
C ALA A 83 2.46 1.65 -0.61
N PRO A 84 3.05 0.43 -0.59
CA PRO A 84 3.41 -0.27 0.64
C PRO A 84 4.26 0.56 1.62
N PHE A 85 5.13 1.45 1.14
CA PHE A 85 5.96 2.30 2.01
C PHE A 85 5.14 3.33 2.78
N LEU A 86 4.18 3.99 2.11
CA LEU A 86 3.24 4.88 2.79
C LEU A 86 2.41 4.11 3.81
N VAL A 87 1.95 2.92 3.46
CA VAL A 87 1.17 2.07 4.38
C VAL A 87 2.00 1.64 5.59
N ILE A 88 3.28 1.31 5.42
CA ILE A 88 4.23 1.05 6.52
C ILE A 88 4.38 2.27 7.43
N ILE A 89 4.47 3.47 6.86
CA ILE A 89 4.54 4.74 7.61
C ILE A 89 3.24 4.98 8.40
N PHE A 90 2.08 4.70 7.79
CA PHE A 90 0.78 4.80 8.45
C PHE A 90 0.67 3.81 9.61
N ALA A 91 1.03 2.55 9.36
CA ALA A 91 1.00 1.48 10.36
C ALA A 91 1.94 1.79 11.52
N ARG A 92 3.10 2.39 11.26
CA ARG A 92 4.00 2.90 12.30
C ARG A 92 3.32 3.92 13.20
N LYS A 93 2.73 4.97 12.62
CA LYS A 93 2.21 6.11 13.39
C LYS A 93 0.85 5.84 14.03
N TYR A 94 0.01 5.04 13.39
CA TYR A 94 -1.40 4.89 13.75
C TYR A 94 -1.86 3.45 13.99
N GLY A 95 -1.03 2.44 13.69
CA GLY A 95 -1.37 1.02 13.82
C GLY A 95 -1.87 0.39 12.51
N GLY A 96 -1.79 -0.95 12.43
CA GLY A 96 -2.17 -1.73 11.25
C GLY A 96 -3.64 -1.57 10.84
N ASP A 97 -4.56 -1.49 11.80
CA ASP A 97 -6.00 -1.31 11.54
C ASP A 97 -6.29 0.02 10.84
N GLU A 98 -5.70 1.10 11.36
CA GLU A 98 -5.92 2.43 10.82
C GLU A 98 -5.25 2.59 9.45
N ALA A 99 -4.09 1.95 9.25
CA ALA A 99 -3.44 1.86 7.95
C ALA A 99 -4.31 1.10 6.94
N SER A 100 -4.92 -0.02 7.34
CA SER A 100 -5.82 -0.81 6.49
C SER A 100 -7.08 -0.04 6.10
N ARG A 101 -7.70 0.68 7.05
CA ARG A 101 -8.83 1.58 6.76
C ARG A 101 -8.45 2.68 5.76
N ALA A 102 -7.27 3.25 5.91
CA ALA A 102 -6.76 4.25 4.97
C ALA A 102 -6.55 3.65 3.58
N VAL A 103 -6.06 2.40 3.47
CA VAL A 103 -5.96 1.69 2.18
C VAL A 103 -7.36 1.56 1.55
N THR A 104 -8.35 1.02 2.28
CA THR A 104 -9.72 0.89 1.76
C THR A 104 -10.29 2.23 1.30
N ALA A 105 -10.18 3.27 2.13
CA ALA A 105 -10.68 4.60 1.82
C ALA A 105 -9.97 5.21 0.60
N SER A 106 -8.65 5.04 0.48
CA SER A 106 -7.87 5.56 -0.65
C SER A 106 -8.22 4.91 -1.97
N TRP A 107 -8.47 3.60 -1.99
CA TRP A 107 -8.95 2.87 -3.17
C TRP A 107 -10.37 3.26 -3.55
N GLY A 108 -11.25 3.49 -2.56
CA GLY A 108 -12.59 4.03 -2.82
C GLY A 108 -12.53 5.42 -3.48
N LEU A 109 -11.68 6.30 -2.97
CA LEU A 109 -11.48 7.63 -3.56
C LEU A 109 -10.84 7.56 -4.95
N ALA A 110 -9.84 6.69 -5.13
CA ALA A 110 -9.22 6.47 -6.44
C ALA A 110 -10.23 5.90 -7.45
N ALA A 111 -11.08 4.96 -7.05
CA ALA A 111 -12.14 4.41 -7.90
C ALA A 111 -13.16 5.47 -8.32
N ILE A 112 -13.58 6.35 -7.41
CA ILE A 112 -14.46 7.48 -7.73
C ILE A 112 -13.79 8.43 -8.72
N ALA A 113 -12.52 8.77 -8.51
CA ALA A 113 -11.77 9.67 -9.38
C ALA A 113 -11.56 9.08 -10.79
N VAL A 114 -11.14 7.82 -10.88
CA VAL A 114 -11.00 7.10 -12.16
C VAL A 114 -12.36 7.00 -12.86
N PHE A 115 -13.44 6.70 -12.13
CA PHE A 115 -14.78 6.65 -12.72
C PHE A 115 -15.24 8.01 -13.26
N ALA A 116 -14.98 9.09 -12.53
CA ALA A 116 -15.30 10.45 -12.97
C ALA A 116 -14.51 10.83 -14.23
N GLU A 117 -13.22 10.49 -14.27
CA GLU A 117 -12.35 10.71 -15.43
C GLU A 117 -12.79 9.89 -16.65
N LEU A 118 -13.06 8.59 -16.47
CA LEU A 118 -13.57 7.73 -17.54
C LEU A 118 -14.93 8.21 -18.04
N SER A 119 -15.81 8.69 -17.16
CA SER A 119 -17.11 9.26 -17.57
C SER A 119 -16.95 10.54 -18.38
N TYR A 120 -15.93 11.35 -18.06
CA TYR A 120 -15.61 12.57 -18.80
C TYR A 120 -14.98 12.27 -20.16
N LEU A 121 -14.07 11.30 -20.22
CA LEU A 121 -13.35 10.90 -21.44
C LEU A 121 -14.13 9.91 -22.31
N ALA A 122 -15.21 9.30 -21.81
CA ALA A 122 -16.00 8.31 -22.54
C ALA A 122 -16.38 8.70 -23.98
N PRO A 123 -16.72 9.96 -24.31
CA PRO A 123 -17.03 10.35 -25.68
C PRO A 123 -15.82 10.35 -26.63
N SER A 124 -14.59 10.38 -26.10
CA SER A 124 -13.33 10.46 -26.87
C SER A 124 -12.47 9.19 -26.79
N LEU A 125 -12.90 8.16 -26.07
CA LEU A 125 -12.13 6.91 -25.94
C LEU A 125 -12.34 6.02 -27.17
N GLU A 126 -11.25 5.50 -27.71
CA GLU A 126 -11.22 4.53 -28.81
C GLU A 126 -10.94 3.10 -28.30
N ASP A 127 -11.20 2.12 -29.17
CA ASP A 127 -10.90 0.72 -28.89
C ASP A 127 -9.37 0.53 -28.74
N GLY A 128 -8.93 0.23 -27.52
CA GLY A 128 -7.52 0.01 -27.18
C GLY A 128 -6.91 1.03 -26.23
N ASP A 129 -7.60 2.15 -25.97
CA ASP A 129 -7.13 3.19 -25.04
C ASP A 129 -7.14 2.72 -23.58
N LEU A 130 -7.98 1.74 -23.24
CA LEU A 130 -8.11 1.21 -21.90
C LEU A 130 -7.38 -0.12 -21.71
N PRO A 131 -6.73 -0.34 -20.55
CA PRO A 131 -6.18 -1.64 -20.23
C PRO A 131 -7.29 -2.70 -20.18
N GLY A 132 -7.00 -3.87 -20.71
CA GLY A 132 -7.96 -4.98 -20.75
C GLY A 132 -8.46 -5.37 -19.35
N VAL A 133 -9.71 -5.84 -19.26
CA VAL A 133 -10.38 -6.17 -17.98
C VAL A 133 -9.53 -7.08 -17.09
N ARG A 134 -8.90 -8.11 -17.68
CA ARG A 134 -8.01 -9.03 -16.97
C ARG A 134 -6.86 -8.30 -16.30
N TYR A 135 -6.20 -7.39 -17.02
CA TYR A 135 -5.13 -6.56 -16.48
C TYR A 135 -5.63 -5.73 -15.31
N THR A 136 -6.71 -4.97 -15.51
CA THR A 136 -7.26 -4.04 -14.51
C THR A 136 -7.65 -4.75 -13.21
N VAL A 137 -8.30 -5.90 -13.31
CA VAL A 137 -8.69 -6.71 -12.14
C VAL A 137 -7.47 -7.20 -11.37
N PHE A 138 -6.51 -7.85 -12.04
CA PHE A 138 -5.35 -8.42 -11.36
C PHE A 138 -4.35 -7.38 -10.88
N PHE A 139 -4.16 -6.27 -11.61
CA PHE A 139 -3.36 -5.13 -11.16
C PHE A 139 -3.94 -4.52 -9.88
N THR A 140 -5.25 -4.22 -9.87
CA THR A 140 -5.93 -3.64 -8.70
C THR A 140 -5.92 -4.60 -7.50
N ALA A 141 -6.29 -5.87 -7.72
CA ALA A 141 -6.37 -6.86 -6.65
C ALA A 141 -4.99 -7.14 -6.03
N SER A 142 -3.95 -7.32 -6.85
CA SER A 142 -2.59 -7.55 -6.37
C SER A 142 -2.02 -6.34 -5.63
N ALA A 143 -2.22 -5.12 -6.14
CA ALA A 143 -1.76 -3.88 -5.49
C ALA A 143 -2.43 -3.67 -4.13
N MET A 144 -3.76 -3.84 -4.08
CA MET A 144 -4.51 -3.70 -2.84
C MET A 144 -4.12 -4.79 -1.82
N ALA A 145 -3.96 -6.05 -2.25
CA ALA A 145 -3.49 -7.15 -1.40
C ALA A 145 -2.08 -6.88 -0.83
N ALA A 146 -1.17 -6.34 -1.64
CA ALA A 146 0.17 -5.97 -1.21
C ALA A 146 0.16 -4.90 -0.11
N GLN A 147 -0.72 -3.90 -0.21
CA GLN A 147 -0.86 -2.87 0.80
C GLN A 147 -1.41 -3.43 2.13
N TYR A 148 -2.43 -4.29 2.10
CA TYR A 148 -2.91 -4.96 3.32
C TYR A 148 -1.85 -5.88 3.94
N MET A 149 -1.07 -6.56 3.10
CA MET A 149 0.07 -7.38 3.56
C MET A 149 1.12 -6.50 4.24
N ALA A 150 1.44 -5.34 3.66
CA ALA A 150 2.37 -4.38 4.25
C ALA A 150 1.91 -3.93 5.65
N ALA A 151 0.63 -3.54 5.79
CA ALA A 151 0.06 -3.13 7.08
C ALA A 151 0.13 -4.26 8.11
N SER A 152 -0.32 -5.46 7.74
CA SER A 152 -0.40 -6.63 8.62
C SER A 152 0.96 -7.09 9.10
N ILE A 153 1.90 -7.33 8.18
CA ILE A 153 3.24 -7.82 8.52
C ILE A 153 4.00 -6.77 9.32
N TYR A 154 3.84 -5.49 8.97
CA TYR A 154 4.47 -4.43 9.75
C TYR A 154 3.97 -4.43 11.20
N ASP A 155 2.65 -4.53 11.42
CA ASP A 155 2.08 -4.47 12.77
C ASP A 155 2.43 -5.70 13.62
N VAL A 156 2.64 -6.85 12.99
CA VAL A 156 3.16 -8.06 13.65
C VAL A 156 4.65 -7.91 14.03
N VAL A 157 5.48 -7.32 13.15
CA VAL A 157 6.95 -7.32 13.31
C VAL A 157 7.49 -6.08 14.06
N ARG A 158 6.74 -4.98 14.14
CA ARG A 158 7.16 -3.68 14.73
C ARG A 158 7.68 -3.73 16.18
N GLY A 159 7.43 -4.80 16.94
CA GLY A 159 8.00 -5.04 18.27
C GLY A 159 9.43 -5.61 18.29
N SER A 160 10.04 -5.81 17.11
CA SER A 160 11.40 -6.35 16.98
C SER A 160 12.49 -5.41 17.51
N LEU A 161 13.53 -5.98 18.14
CA LEU A 161 14.73 -5.28 18.63
C LEU A 161 15.46 -4.46 17.56
N ARG A 162 15.45 -4.92 16.30
CA ARG A 162 16.10 -4.21 15.18
C ARG A 162 15.06 -3.42 14.38
N TRP A 163 15.27 -2.12 14.27
CA TRP A 163 14.35 -1.15 13.64
C TRP A 163 14.10 -1.39 12.15
N TRP A 164 15.03 -2.01 11.44
CA TRP A 164 14.94 -2.28 10.01
C TRP A 164 14.09 -3.51 9.67
N ARG A 165 13.85 -4.41 10.63
CA ARG A 165 13.15 -5.69 10.37
C ARG A 165 11.70 -5.49 9.96
N ALA A 166 10.95 -4.68 10.71
CA ALA A 166 9.54 -4.41 10.43
C ALA A 166 9.29 -3.80 9.04
N PRO A 167 9.94 -2.68 8.65
CA PRO A 167 9.73 -2.12 7.31
C PRO A 167 10.22 -3.05 6.20
N LEU A 168 11.34 -3.75 6.38
CA LEU A 168 11.88 -4.65 5.36
C LEU A 168 10.96 -5.85 5.11
N TYR A 169 10.58 -6.57 6.17
CA TYR A 169 9.73 -7.75 6.02
C TYR A 169 8.34 -7.37 5.51
N ALA A 170 7.78 -6.24 5.96
CA ALA A 170 6.52 -5.75 5.44
C ALA A 170 6.59 -5.47 3.93
N ALA A 171 7.63 -4.77 3.47
CA ALA A 171 7.81 -4.48 2.04
C ALA A 171 8.04 -5.76 1.21
N LEU A 172 8.91 -6.66 1.67
CA LEU A 172 9.19 -7.91 0.95
C LEU A 172 7.95 -8.81 0.86
N CYS A 173 7.19 -8.98 1.94
CA CYS A 173 5.95 -9.76 1.92
C CYS A 173 4.88 -9.10 1.04
N ALA A 174 4.79 -7.77 1.03
CA ALA A 174 3.90 -7.03 0.14
C ALA A 174 4.26 -7.27 -1.34
N TYR A 175 5.53 -7.15 -1.70
CA TYR A 175 5.99 -7.38 -3.07
C TYR A 175 5.88 -8.83 -3.52
N PHE A 176 6.14 -9.77 -2.62
CA PHE A 176 5.89 -11.18 -2.88
C PHE A 176 4.41 -11.43 -3.17
N THR A 177 3.52 -10.89 -2.33
CA THR A 177 2.06 -11.01 -2.50
C THR A 177 1.59 -10.39 -3.81
N TYR A 178 2.11 -9.21 -4.16
CA TYR A 178 1.85 -8.60 -5.46
C TYR A 178 2.25 -9.54 -6.61
N ALA A 179 3.50 -10.01 -6.60
CA ALA A 179 4.07 -10.76 -7.71
C ALA A 179 3.34 -12.09 -7.96
N ILE A 180 3.00 -12.83 -6.89
CA ILE A 180 2.30 -14.12 -7.01
C ILE A 180 0.82 -14.00 -7.42
N ILE A 181 0.22 -12.82 -7.31
CA ILE A 181 -1.16 -12.55 -7.76
C ILE A 181 -1.14 -11.96 -9.17
N TYR A 182 -0.32 -10.94 -9.40
CA TYR A 182 -0.28 -10.16 -10.63
C TYR A 182 0.21 -10.98 -11.83
N PHE A 183 1.39 -11.58 -11.75
CA PHE A 183 2.02 -12.23 -12.90
C PHE A 183 1.23 -13.43 -13.45
N PRO A 184 0.84 -14.43 -12.64
CA PRO A 184 -0.01 -15.50 -13.16
C PRO A 184 -1.39 -14.96 -13.53
N GLY A 185 -1.94 -14.03 -12.75
CA GLY A 185 -3.23 -13.40 -13.02
C GLY A 185 -3.32 -12.75 -14.40
N VAL A 186 -2.31 -11.97 -14.79
CA VAL A 186 -2.27 -11.23 -16.07
C VAL A 186 -1.75 -12.10 -17.22
N TYR A 187 -0.69 -12.88 -17.00
CA TYR A 187 0.07 -13.48 -18.10
C TYR A 187 -0.06 -15.00 -18.25
N ALA A 188 -0.75 -15.72 -17.34
CA ALA A 188 -0.97 -17.16 -17.55
C ALA A 188 -1.71 -17.41 -18.88
N GLY A 189 -1.19 -18.34 -19.69
CA GLY A 189 -1.72 -18.65 -21.01
C GLY A 189 -1.32 -17.69 -22.14
N SER A 190 -0.52 -16.64 -21.87
CA SER A 190 -0.12 -15.66 -22.89
C SER A 190 1.07 -16.08 -23.77
N GLY A 191 1.80 -17.15 -23.41
CA GLY A 191 3.07 -17.52 -24.05
C GLY A 191 4.28 -16.66 -23.63
N ALA A 192 4.07 -15.59 -22.87
CA ALA A 192 5.15 -14.76 -22.33
C ALA A 192 5.96 -15.49 -21.23
N PRO A 193 7.26 -15.16 -21.04
CA PRO A 193 8.11 -15.73 -19.99
C PRO A 193 7.81 -15.11 -18.61
N TRP A 194 6.54 -15.13 -18.21
CA TRP A 194 6.02 -14.42 -17.04
C TRP A 194 6.65 -14.86 -15.70
N LEU A 195 7.15 -16.09 -15.60
CA LEU A 195 7.84 -16.55 -14.40
C LEU A 195 9.20 -15.84 -14.23
N ASN A 196 9.91 -15.60 -15.32
CA ASN A 196 11.17 -14.83 -15.29
C ASN A 196 10.88 -13.36 -14.97
N TRP A 197 9.80 -12.80 -15.52
CA TRP A 197 9.36 -11.44 -15.22
C TRP A 197 8.96 -11.28 -13.75
N LEU A 198 8.27 -12.27 -13.17
CA LEU A 198 7.92 -12.30 -11.74
C LEU A 198 9.18 -12.21 -10.87
N ILE A 199 10.18 -13.04 -11.16
CA ILE A 199 11.44 -13.05 -10.41
C ILE A 199 12.16 -11.70 -10.54
N GLY A 200 12.24 -11.16 -11.77
CA GLY A 200 12.85 -9.86 -12.04
C GLY A 200 12.14 -8.72 -11.29
N ASP A 201 10.82 -8.72 -11.29
CA ASP A 201 10.00 -7.75 -10.59
C ASP A 201 10.23 -7.76 -9.09
N PHE A 202 10.19 -8.95 -8.49
CA PHE A 202 10.46 -9.11 -7.07
C PHE A 202 11.89 -8.67 -6.71
N ALA A 203 12.89 -9.00 -7.54
CA ALA A 203 14.27 -8.60 -7.32
C ALA A 203 14.45 -7.07 -7.34
N VAL A 204 13.89 -6.39 -8.36
CA VAL A 204 13.93 -4.92 -8.46
C VAL A 204 13.25 -4.30 -7.24
N LYS A 205 12.04 -4.75 -6.90
CA LYS A 205 11.28 -4.23 -5.75
C LYS A 205 11.97 -4.52 -4.42
N ALA A 206 12.67 -5.64 -4.27
CA ALA A 206 13.47 -5.94 -3.07
C ALA A 206 14.64 -4.95 -2.91
N LEU A 207 15.31 -4.56 -4.00
CA LEU A 207 16.33 -3.50 -3.97
C LEU A 207 15.73 -2.15 -3.57
N VAL A 208 14.54 -1.82 -4.09
CA VAL A 208 13.81 -0.62 -3.70
C VAL A 208 13.42 -0.65 -2.21
N ALA A 209 13.02 -1.80 -1.67
CA ALA A 209 12.77 -1.97 -0.23
C ALA A 209 14.02 -1.73 0.63
N LEU A 210 15.20 -2.18 0.17
CA LEU A 210 16.45 -1.90 0.85
C LEU A 210 16.79 -0.39 0.81
N ALA A 211 16.59 0.27 -0.34
CA ALA A 211 16.77 1.70 -0.49
C ALA A 211 15.78 2.54 0.34
N PHE A 212 14.62 1.97 0.69
CA PHE A 212 13.66 2.60 1.61
C PHE A 212 14.13 2.61 3.07
N LEU A 213 15.03 1.71 3.48
CA LEU A 213 15.45 1.59 4.88
C LEU A 213 16.12 2.85 5.46
N PRO A 214 17.05 3.53 4.77
CA PRO A 214 17.58 4.81 5.24
C PRO A 214 16.49 5.88 5.42
N VAL A 215 15.56 5.99 4.46
CA VAL A 215 14.44 6.94 4.51
C VAL A 215 13.55 6.66 5.72
N TYR A 216 13.16 5.40 5.91
CA TYR A 216 12.41 4.98 7.09
C TYR A 216 13.17 5.25 8.40
N GLY A 217 14.48 4.98 8.39
CA GLY A 217 15.38 5.21 9.51
C GLY A 217 15.44 6.67 9.94
N LEU A 218 15.40 7.62 9.00
CA LEU A 218 15.33 9.06 9.28
C LEU A 218 13.95 9.47 9.82
N LEU A 219 12.86 8.95 9.26
CA LEU A 219 11.49 9.29 9.66
C LEU A 219 11.11 8.74 11.04
N ARG A 220 11.83 7.73 11.55
CA ARG A 220 11.48 7.02 12.81
C ARG A 220 11.38 7.95 14.03
N GLY A 221 12.17 9.02 14.07
CA GLY A 221 12.25 9.95 15.20
C GLY A 221 11.01 10.84 15.29
N SER A 222 10.55 11.31 14.13
CA SER A 222 9.34 12.13 13.98
C SER A 222 8.06 11.32 14.11
N LEU A 223 8.11 10.02 13.75
CA LEU A 223 6.96 9.11 13.77
C LEU A 223 7.02 8.19 14.99
N LYS A 224 6.66 8.72 16.17
CA LYS A 224 6.51 7.91 17.39
C LYS A 224 5.37 6.89 17.22
N PRO A 225 5.60 5.61 17.52
CA PRO A 225 4.57 4.60 17.38
C PRO A 225 3.45 4.80 18.41
N LYS A 226 2.19 4.65 17.99
CA LYS A 226 1.06 4.42 18.89
C LYS A 226 0.94 2.92 19.16
N GLY A 227 0.73 2.48 20.40
CA GLY A 227 0.64 1.05 20.75
C GLY A 227 -0.23 0.24 19.78
N GLY A 228 0.27 -0.93 19.36
CA GLY A 228 -0.40 -1.87 18.46
C GLY A 228 -0.38 -3.30 19.04
N TYR A 229 -0.82 -4.30 18.27
CA TYR A 229 -0.98 -5.68 18.74
C TYR A 229 0.34 -6.33 19.24
N GLY A 230 1.50 -5.82 18.78
CA GLY A 230 2.84 -6.35 19.08
C GLY A 230 3.62 -5.69 20.24
N GLY A 231 3.00 -4.88 21.09
CA GLY A 231 3.60 -4.44 22.36
C GLY A 231 4.06 -2.99 22.43
N LYS A 232 3.79 -2.39 23.61
CA LYS A 232 4.12 -1.06 24.15
C LYS A 232 4.39 0.06 23.12
#